data_AF-A0AAU3IWD5-F1
#
_entry.id   AF-A0AAU3IWD5-F1
#
_cell.length_a   1.000
_cell.length_b   1.000
_cell.length_c   1.000
_cell.angle_alpha   90.00
_cell.angle_beta   90.00
_cell.angle_gamma   90.00
#
_symmetry.space_group_name_H-M   'P 1'
#
loop_
_entity.id
_entity.type
_entity.pdbx_description
1 polymer ?
#
loop_
_entity_poly.entity_id
_entity_poly.type
_entity_poly.pdbx_seq_one_letter_code
_entity_poly.pdbx_strand_id
1 'polypeptide(L)'
;MSGNVFHGPAPFQLGDRNVQINHIHQPAPQRRRLVLAGVAVTTREELAAAIRGNWAAARRQFFEGAVATGAASDGWLSLLAWLHELDGLTADDLTAQIELIDHRLRDDRLPADLKLLHLLGWLDPKGEAVWRGTVVTPESLSEACRIGRLGEGGPEWELYRDLCEGGLLDALSRFTALSALRGTQRAWDEVWASWRRLAVQVPGLPPEAREWAGSGARGLLLAALLPYAEARTWLRTGRESVTPPPTGEIEWYDWLRARHGGSDTPVGWLVRADFAAFAAAQAEQRRRQAEADRQIQRTRTALDSASALRQRQWADYEGRRLSPAARLEAVVRATLWLGAWGAATIPVAWIMWGWVRPDIAARLSWYLVTLTLAAYAGWLPRVIRLGAAYQPPLRRVRAWAEEARADRGRTRRGLFRAGLVVGFVLVFGVLLHDVGVILTTILLMPLLGAAFHFARKGAIDDWADDHRERLRDHQSRRAGAGDIPQHIAEGVRSPSARVRADAYHAFMRQFTGLDRGGKDDADRENGRGR
;
A
#
# COMPACT_ATOMS: atom_id res chain seq x y z
N MET A 1 10.01 80.95 -66.43
CA MET A 1 9.14 80.71 -67.60
C MET A 1 7.92 79.91 -67.15
N SER A 2 6.74 80.54 -67.29
CA SER A 2 5.35 80.01 -67.35
C SER A 2 4.98 78.79 -66.49
N GLY A 3 4.04 78.81 -65.53
CA GLY A 3 2.90 79.69 -65.32
C GLY A 3 1.62 79.13 -65.98
N ASN A 4 1.05 78.06 -65.43
CA ASN A 4 -0.25 77.52 -65.86
C ASN A 4 -1.34 77.91 -64.87
N VAL A 5 -2.17 78.86 -65.32
CA VAL A 5 -3.39 79.35 -64.70
C VAL A 5 -4.52 78.38 -65.08
N PHE A 6 -5.15 77.75 -64.09
CA PHE A 6 -6.37 76.98 -64.26
C PHE A 6 -7.58 77.89 -63.98
N HIS A 7 -8.41 78.11 -64.99
CA HIS A 7 -9.68 78.81 -64.87
C HIS A 7 -10.74 77.89 -64.27
N GLY A 8 -11.39 78.34 -63.19
CA GLY A 8 -12.53 77.66 -62.57
C GLY A 8 -13.84 77.84 -63.35
N PRO A 9 -14.83 76.96 -63.16
CA PRO A 9 -16.18 77.17 -63.68
C PRO A 9 -17.05 78.04 -62.76
N ALA A 10 -18.00 78.70 -63.40
CA ALA A 10 -18.90 79.77 -62.95
C ALA A 10 -19.82 79.45 -61.75
N PRO A 11 -20.34 80.49 -61.07
CA PRO A 11 -21.24 80.35 -59.92
C PRO A 11 -22.67 79.97 -60.35
N PHE A 12 -23.24 78.97 -59.68
CA PHE A 12 -24.64 78.61 -59.80
C PHE A 12 -25.49 79.59 -58.99
N GLN A 13 -26.47 80.20 -59.66
CA GLN A 13 -27.41 81.16 -59.12
C GLN A 13 -28.34 80.54 -58.08
N LEU A 14 -28.53 81.27 -56.98
CA LEU A 14 -29.62 81.10 -56.02
C LEU A 14 -30.97 81.14 -56.76
N GLY A 15 -31.68 80.02 -56.75
CA GLY A 15 -33.12 79.98 -57.01
C GLY A 15 -33.86 79.93 -55.69
N ASP A 16 -34.45 81.06 -55.30
CA ASP A 16 -35.45 81.17 -54.25
C ASP A 16 -36.60 80.18 -54.52
N ARG A 17 -36.65 79.10 -53.74
CA ARG A 17 -37.87 78.32 -53.55
C ARG A 17 -38.25 78.40 -52.08
N ASN A 18 -39.09 79.39 -51.79
CA ASN A 18 -40.01 79.39 -50.66
C ASN A 18 -40.88 78.12 -50.73
N VAL A 19 -40.36 77.02 -50.19
CA VAL A 19 -41.18 75.87 -49.81
C VAL A 19 -41.75 76.20 -48.45
N GLN A 20 -43.02 76.59 -48.44
CA GLN A 20 -43.85 76.59 -47.24
C GLN A 20 -43.80 75.17 -46.65
N ILE A 21 -43.01 75.01 -45.59
CA ILE A 21 -43.04 73.82 -44.74
C ILE A 21 -44.37 73.88 -43.97
N ASN A 22 -45.41 73.30 -44.56
CA ASN A 22 -46.56 72.88 -43.80
C ASN A 22 -46.07 71.87 -42.77
N HIS A 23 -45.94 72.32 -41.53
CA HIS A 23 -45.82 71.47 -40.34
C HIS A 23 -47.09 70.62 -40.22
N ILE A 24 -47.18 69.56 -41.01
CA ILE A 24 -48.02 68.41 -40.67
C ILE A 24 -47.33 67.80 -39.46
N HIS A 25 -47.87 68.05 -38.27
CA HIS A 25 -47.63 67.23 -37.09
C HIS A 25 -48.09 65.81 -37.43
N GLN A 26 -47.23 65.03 -38.09
CA GLN A 26 -47.36 63.59 -38.04
C GLN A 26 -47.24 63.22 -36.55
N PRO A 27 -48.24 62.56 -35.96
CA PRO A 27 -48.08 62.00 -34.63
C PRO A 27 -46.85 61.10 -34.67
N ALA A 28 -45.98 61.21 -33.66
CA ALA A 28 -44.80 60.37 -33.54
C ALA A 28 -45.22 58.90 -33.78
N PRO A 29 -44.50 58.14 -34.62
CA PRO A 29 -44.86 56.76 -34.93
C PRO A 29 -45.10 55.98 -33.63
N GLN A 30 -46.24 55.31 -33.52
CA GLN A 30 -46.56 54.51 -32.34
C GLN A 30 -45.55 53.36 -32.26
N ARG A 31 -44.66 53.44 -31.26
CA ARG A 31 -43.65 52.41 -30.99
C ARG A 31 -44.30 51.04 -30.85
N ARG A 32 -43.81 50.07 -31.62
CA ARG A 32 -44.26 48.69 -31.53
C ARG A 32 -43.84 48.11 -30.18
N ARG A 33 -44.83 47.58 -29.46
CA ARG A 33 -44.61 46.97 -28.13
C ARG A 33 -44.17 45.53 -28.33
N LEU A 34 -43.05 45.15 -27.72
CA LEU A 34 -42.66 43.75 -27.58
C LEU A 34 -43.21 43.23 -26.25
N VAL A 35 -43.79 42.05 -26.22
CA VAL A 35 -44.31 41.45 -24.96
C VAL A 35 -43.41 40.29 -24.56
N LEU A 36 -42.85 40.36 -23.36
CA LEU A 36 -42.06 39.29 -22.75
C LEU A 36 -42.64 38.93 -21.39
N ALA A 37 -43.04 37.67 -21.20
CA ALA A 37 -43.66 37.19 -19.96
C ALA A 37 -44.83 38.06 -19.47
N GLY A 38 -45.64 38.57 -20.39
CA GLY A 38 -46.78 39.45 -20.09
C GLY A 38 -46.44 40.93 -19.86
N VAL A 39 -45.15 41.28 -19.83
CA VAL A 39 -44.68 42.67 -19.72
C VAL A 39 -44.49 43.26 -21.11
N ALA A 40 -45.19 44.36 -21.39
CA ALA A 40 -44.99 45.13 -22.62
C ALA A 40 -43.79 46.07 -22.45
N VAL A 41 -42.79 45.93 -23.32
CA VAL A 41 -41.56 46.72 -23.32
C VAL A 41 -41.45 47.58 -24.58
N THR A 42 -40.93 48.78 -24.41
CA THR A 42 -40.80 49.82 -25.44
C THR A 42 -39.40 50.42 -25.54
N THR A 43 -38.55 50.22 -24.54
CA THR A 43 -37.16 50.69 -24.53
C THR A 43 -36.15 49.56 -24.37
N ARG A 44 -34.86 49.84 -24.64
CA ARG A 44 -33.75 48.89 -24.44
C ARG A 44 -33.64 48.45 -22.99
N GLU A 45 -33.76 49.40 -22.07
CA GLU A 45 -33.65 49.20 -20.64
C GLU A 45 -34.81 48.36 -20.10
N GLU A 46 -36.03 48.60 -20.58
CA GLU A 46 -37.22 47.81 -20.22
C GLU A 46 -37.08 46.36 -20.68
N LEU A 47 -36.62 46.12 -21.91
CA LEU A 47 -36.38 44.77 -22.40
C LEU A 47 -35.25 44.08 -21.61
N ALA A 48 -34.15 44.79 -21.33
CA ALA A 48 -33.06 44.26 -20.53
C ALA A 48 -33.53 43.84 -19.12
N ALA A 49 -34.31 44.69 -18.45
CA ALA A 49 -34.91 44.39 -17.15
C ALA A 49 -35.86 43.19 -17.21
N ALA A 50 -36.72 43.12 -18.24
CA ALA A 50 -37.63 42.00 -18.44
C ALA A 50 -36.90 40.68 -18.70
N ILE A 51 -35.81 40.68 -19.48
CA ILE A 51 -34.96 39.50 -19.72
C ILE A 51 -34.31 39.02 -18.41
N ARG A 52 -33.73 39.93 -17.62
CA ARG A 52 -33.10 39.57 -16.33
C ARG A 52 -34.10 38.92 -15.38
N GLY A 53 -35.31 39.48 -15.28
CA GLY A 53 -36.38 38.94 -14.43
C GLY A 53 -37.02 37.65 -14.94
N ASN A 54 -36.94 37.38 -16.25
CA ASN A 54 -37.66 36.26 -16.89
C ASN A 54 -36.78 35.46 -17.87
N TRP A 55 -35.54 35.15 -17.48
CA TRP A 55 -34.53 34.53 -18.36
C TRP A 55 -35.05 33.33 -19.15
N ALA A 56 -35.62 32.34 -18.44
CA ALA A 56 -36.10 31.10 -19.07
C ALA A 56 -37.27 31.35 -20.04
N ALA A 57 -38.12 32.35 -19.78
CA ALA A 57 -39.20 32.72 -20.69
C ALA A 57 -38.64 33.41 -21.95
N ALA A 58 -37.68 34.32 -21.79
CA ALA A 58 -37.00 34.98 -22.91
C ALA A 58 -36.29 33.96 -23.82
N ARG A 59 -35.59 32.99 -23.21
CA ARG A 59 -34.86 31.93 -23.91
C ARG A 59 -35.79 31.11 -24.79
N ARG A 60 -36.91 30.67 -24.21
CA ARG A 60 -37.94 29.89 -24.92
C ARG A 60 -38.59 30.68 -26.04
N GLN A 61 -39.02 31.90 -25.73
CA GLN A 61 -39.76 32.75 -26.67
C GLN A 61 -38.91 33.14 -27.88
N PHE A 62 -37.66 33.56 -27.65
CA PHE A 62 -36.82 34.14 -28.71
C PHE A 62 -35.98 33.10 -29.46
N PHE A 63 -35.57 31.99 -28.84
CA PHE A 63 -34.52 31.14 -29.44
C PHE A 63 -34.82 29.64 -29.50
N GLU A 64 -35.72 29.09 -28.67
CA GLU A 64 -36.01 27.64 -28.69
C GLU A 64 -37.18 27.26 -29.60
N GLY A 65 -38.16 28.15 -29.80
CA GLY A 65 -39.37 27.85 -30.57
C GLY A 65 -39.13 27.43 -32.01
N ALA A 66 -37.97 27.75 -32.60
CA ALA A 66 -37.64 27.43 -33.99
C ALA A 66 -37.14 25.99 -34.20
N VAL A 67 -36.60 25.35 -33.15
CA VAL A 67 -35.93 24.04 -33.27
C VAL A 67 -36.93 22.90 -33.54
N ALA A 68 -38.18 23.04 -33.10
CA ALA A 68 -39.21 22.01 -33.26
C ALA A 68 -39.89 22.01 -34.63
N THR A 69 -39.93 23.15 -35.33
CA THR A 69 -40.74 23.34 -36.55
C THR A 69 -39.89 23.65 -37.79
N GLY A 70 -38.60 23.93 -37.64
CA GLY A 70 -37.71 24.34 -38.73
C GLY A 70 -38.00 25.74 -39.28
N ALA A 71 -38.98 26.45 -38.71
CA ALA A 71 -39.34 27.82 -39.07
C ALA A 71 -38.97 28.78 -37.93
N ALA A 72 -38.64 30.03 -38.27
CA ALA A 72 -38.41 31.09 -37.29
C ALA A 72 -39.61 31.22 -36.33
N SER A 73 -39.37 31.24 -35.02
CA SER A 73 -40.46 31.42 -34.06
C SER A 73 -41.06 32.82 -34.19
N ASP A 74 -42.37 32.94 -33.95
CA ASP A 74 -43.04 34.25 -33.93
C ASP A 74 -42.39 35.21 -32.93
N GLY A 75 -41.85 34.67 -31.82
CA GLY A 75 -41.09 35.43 -30.84
C GLY A 75 -39.77 35.98 -31.38
N TRP A 76 -39.02 35.18 -32.15
CA TRP A 76 -37.79 35.63 -32.83
C TRP A 76 -38.08 36.72 -33.86
N LEU A 77 -39.10 36.53 -34.71
CA LEU A 77 -39.51 37.52 -35.71
C LEU A 77 -39.97 38.82 -35.05
N SER A 78 -40.71 38.72 -33.94
CA SER A 78 -41.14 39.88 -33.15
C SER A 78 -39.96 40.63 -32.55
N LEU A 79 -38.94 39.92 -32.03
CA LEU A 79 -37.72 40.52 -31.52
C LEU A 79 -36.94 41.25 -32.63
N LEU A 80 -36.76 40.64 -33.80
CA LEU A 80 -36.07 41.26 -34.93
C LEU A 80 -36.78 42.52 -35.41
N ALA A 81 -38.10 42.46 -35.58
CA ALA A 81 -38.90 43.63 -35.97
C ALA A 81 -38.75 44.75 -34.93
N TRP A 82 -38.83 44.42 -33.64
CA TRP A 82 -38.66 45.38 -32.56
C TRP A 82 -37.25 46.01 -32.56
N LEU A 83 -36.20 45.22 -32.77
CA LEU A 83 -34.82 45.75 -32.85
C LEU A 83 -34.66 46.73 -34.02
N HIS A 84 -35.20 46.42 -35.20
CA HIS A 84 -35.11 47.30 -36.37
C HIS A 84 -35.91 48.61 -36.23
N GLU A 85 -36.96 48.61 -35.40
CA GLU A 85 -37.82 49.77 -35.16
C GLU A 85 -37.34 50.64 -33.96
N LEU A 86 -36.16 50.37 -33.40
CA LEU A 86 -35.59 51.19 -32.31
C LEU A 86 -35.11 52.55 -32.82
N ASP A 87 -35.77 53.62 -32.34
CA ASP A 87 -35.37 54.99 -32.60
C ASP A 87 -34.22 55.46 -31.68
N GLY A 88 -33.49 56.49 -32.11
CA GLY A 88 -32.50 57.19 -31.27
C GLY A 88 -31.15 56.46 -31.15
N LEU A 89 -30.87 55.50 -32.03
CA LEU A 89 -29.57 54.82 -32.10
C LEU A 89 -28.51 55.75 -32.73
N THR A 90 -27.31 55.72 -32.18
CA THR A 90 -26.14 56.34 -32.82
C THR A 90 -25.65 55.50 -34.01
N ALA A 91 -24.78 56.06 -34.86
CA ALA A 91 -24.17 55.30 -35.97
C ALA A 91 -23.38 54.07 -35.47
N ASP A 92 -22.74 54.20 -34.31
CA ASP A 92 -22.01 53.11 -33.66
C ASP A 92 -22.97 52.05 -33.12
N ASP A 93 -24.09 52.45 -32.53
CA ASP A 93 -25.14 51.51 -32.07
C ASP A 93 -25.73 50.71 -33.23
N LEU A 94 -25.95 51.34 -34.39
CA LEU A 94 -26.48 50.68 -35.59
C LEU A 94 -25.50 49.63 -36.12
N THR A 95 -24.21 49.96 -36.16
CA THR A 95 -23.16 49.01 -36.55
C THR A 95 -23.08 47.83 -35.57
N ALA A 96 -23.16 48.11 -34.27
CA ALA A 96 -23.20 47.08 -33.24
C ALA A 96 -24.48 46.22 -33.30
N GLN A 97 -25.61 46.79 -33.70
CA GLN A 97 -26.87 46.06 -33.90
C GLN A 97 -26.75 45.06 -35.06
N ILE A 98 -26.16 45.48 -36.19
CA ILE A 98 -25.93 44.59 -37.34
C ILE A 98 -25.01 43.44 -36.92
N GLU A 99 -23.90 43.71 -36.22
CA GLU A 99 -23.02 42.66 -35.69
C GLU A 99 -23.75 41.69 -34.75
N LEU A 100 -24.56 42.22 -33.84
CA LEU A 100 -25.36 41.42 -32.92
C LEU A 100 -26.29 40.48 -33.69
N ILE A 101 -27.09 41.01 -34.60
CA ILE A 101 -28.11 40.24 -35.32
C ILE A 101 -27.45 39.19 -36.22
N ASP A 102 -26.52 39.61 -37.08
CA ASP A 102 -26.00 38.76 -38.15
C ASP A 102 -24.93 37.78 -37.66
N HIS A 103 -24.14 38.13 -36.65
CA HIS A 103 -23.05 37.28 -36.19
C HIS A 103 -23.30 36.58 -34.86
N ARG A 104 -24.26 37.04 -34.03
CA ARG A 104 -24.52 36.44 -32.72
C ARG A 104 -25.89 35.78 -32.65
N LEU A 105 -26.96 36.51 -32.90
CA LEU A 105 -28.30 36.00 -32.70
C LEU A 105 -28.70 34.97 -33.77
N ARG A 106 -28.22 35.14 -35.01
CA ARG A 106 -28.43 34.21 -36.12
C ARG A 106 -27.44 33.03 -36.19
N ASP A 107 -26.40 33.01 -35.35
CA ASP A 107 -25.45 31.89 -35.38
C ASP A 107 -26.07 30.63 -34.75
N ASP A 108 -26.35 29.61 -35.57
CA ASP A 108 -26.92 28.34 -35.11
C ASP A 108 -25.99 27.54 -34.20
N ARG A 109 -24.69 27.87 -34.17
CA ARG A 109 -23.72 27.23 -33.28
C ARG A 109 -23.77 27.78 -31.87
N LEU A 110 -24.35 28.96 -31.66
CA LEU A 110 -24.45 29.57 -30.34
C LEU A 110 -25.68 29.04 -29.58
N PRO A 111 -25.50 28.53 -28.35
CA PRO A 111 -26.60 28.20 -27.45
C PRO A 111 -27.53 29.40 -27.21
N ALA A 112 -28.83 29.13 -27.03
CA ALA A 112 -29.85 30.15 -26.76
C ALA A 112 -29.50 31.06 -25.58
N ASP A 113 -28.89 30.51 -24.52
CA ASP A 113 -28.45 31.29 -23.36
C ASP A 113 -27.35 32.31 -23.72
N LEU A 114 -26.38 31.94 -24.57
CA LEU A 114 -25.34 32.86 -25.02
C LEU A 114 -25.89 33.94 -25.96
N LYS A 115 -26.88 33.59 -26.81
CA LYS A 115 -27.60 34.57 -27.63
C LYS A 115 -28.29 35.62 -26.78
N LEU A 116 -28.98 35.20 -25.72
CA LEU A 116 -29.59 36.12 -24.76
C LEU A 116 -28.57 37.00 -24.06
N LEU A 117 -27.43 36.44 -23.66
CA LEU A 117 -26.39 37.22 -22.98
C LEU A 117 -25.78 38.28 -23.89
N HIS A 118 -25.55 37.96 -25.18
CA HIS A 118 -25.11 38.93 -26.18
C HIS A 118 -26.16 40.02 -26.41
N LEU A 119 -27.44 39.65 -26.51
CA LEU A 119 -28.54 40.61 -26.61
C LEU A 119 -28.57 41.54 -25.38
N LEU A 120 -28.46 40.98 -24.18
CA LEU A 120 -28.48 41.75 -22.94
C LEU A 120 -27.29 42.72 -22.84
N GLY A 121 -26.09 42.27 -23.20
CA GLY A 121 -24.89 43.12 -23.21
C GLY A 121 -24.94 44.23 -24.27
N TRP A 122 -25.71 44.04 -25.36
CA TRP A 122 -25.99 45.13 -26.30
C TRP A 122 -27.07 46.06 -25.77
N LEU A 123 -28.18 45.54 -25.23
CA LEU A 123 -29.31 46.35 -24.75
C LEU A 123 -28.88 47.30 -23.63
N ASP A 124 -28.19 46.77 -22.61
CA ASP A 124 -27.83 47.50 -21.40
C ASP A 124 -26.43 47.05 -20.89
N PRO A 125 -25.35 47.60 -21.49
CA PRO A 125 -23.97 47.25 -21.13
C PRO A 125 -23.56 47.76 -19.74
N LYS A 126 -24.34 48.64 -19.10
CA LYS A 126 -24.03 49.19 -17.76
C LYS A 126 -24.75 48.44 -16.64
N GLY A 127 -25.84 47.74 -16.94
CA GLY A 127 -26.57 46.95 -15.96
C GLY A 127 -25.88 45.64 -15.58
N GLU A 128 -26.55 44.87 -14.73
CA GLU A 128 -26.04 43.62 -14.18
C GLU A 128 -25.89 42.56 -15.27
N ALA A 129 -24.76 41.86 -15.26
CA ALA A 129 -24.56 40.65 -16.04
C ALA A 129 -25.31 39.51 -15.35
N VAL A 130 -26.22 38.85 -16.07
CA VAL A 130 -27.02 37.74 -15.55
C VAL A 130 -26.83 36.52 -16.44
N TRP A 131 -26.56 35.36 -15.85
CA TRP A 131 -26.48 34.08 -16.51
C TRP A 131 -27.54 33.14 -15.93
N ARG A 132 -28.50 32.72 -16.75
CA ARG A 132 -29.62 31.84 -16.32
C ARG A 132 -30.40 32.34 -15.10
N GLY A 133 -30.51 33.66 -14.93
CA GLY A 133 -31.19 34.28 -13.81
C GLY A 133 -30.32 34.52 -12.56
N THR A 134 -29.04 34.12 -12.60
CA THR A 134 -28.07 34.39 -11.54
C THR A 134 -27.17 35.55 -11.93
N VAL A 135 -27.00 36.52 -11.02
CA VAL A 135 -26.07 37.64 -11.23
C VAL A 135 -24.64 37.13 -11.26
N VAL A 136 -23.89 37.53 -12.28
CA VAL A 136 -22.49 37.17 -12.46
C VAL A 136 -21.60 38.35 -12.06
N THR A 137 -20.88 38.16 -10.96
CA THR A 137 -19.87 39.10 -10.45
C THR A 137 -18.45 38.50 -10.56
N PRO A 138 -17.38 39.31 -10.42
CA PRO A 138 -16.01 38.81 -10.31
C PRO A 138 -15.84 37.71 -9.25
N GLU A 139 -16.48 37.87 -8.09
CA GLU A 139 -16.49 36.91 -6.99
C GLU A 139 -17.15 35.59 -7.42
N SER A 140 -18.32 35.65 -8.06
CA SER A 140 -19.02 34.46 -8.54
C SER A 140 -18.23 33.68 -9.59
N LEU A 141 -17.47 34.37 -10.46
CA LEU A 141 -16.61 33.73 -11.46
C LEU A 141 -15.42 33.03 -10.79
N SER A 142 -14.79 33.70 -9.83
CA SER A 142 -13.72 33.10 -9.02
C SER A 142 -14.23 31.88 -8.24
N GLU A 143 -15.42 31.97 -7.67
CA GLU A 143 -16.04 30.90 -6.89
C GLU A 143 -16.47 29.71 -7.75
N ALA A 144 -17.03 29.95 -8.93
CA ALA A 144 -17.32 28.92 -9.91
C ALA A 144 -16.06 28.14 -10.30
N CYS A 145 -14.94 28.83 -10.54
CA CYS A 145 -13.67 28.16 -10.83
C CYS A 145 -13.12 27.37 -9.63
N ARG A 146 -13.41 27.81 -8.40
CA ARG A 146 -12.90 27.20 -7.16
C ARG A 146 -13.71 25.98 -6.72
N ILE A 147 -15.04 26.11 -6.65
CA ILE A 147 -15.98 25.08 -6.18
C ILE A 147 -16.47 24.23 -7.35
N GLY A 148 -16.85 24.84 -8.47
CA GLY A 148 -17.42 24.15 -9.62
C GLY A 148 -16.49 23.08 -10.20
N ARG A 149 -15.17 23.22 -10.03
CA ARG A 149 -14.19 22.19 -10.42
C ARG A 149 -14.21 20.92 -9.55
N LEU A 150 -14.82 20.97 -8.36
CA LEU A 150 -14.82 19.88 -7.36
C LEU A 150 -16.19 19.21 -7.22
N GLY A 151 -17.26 19.83 -7.72
CA GLY A 151 -18.64 19.33 -7.61
C GLY A 151 -19.22 18.92 -8.95
N GLU A 152 -20.42 18.33 -8.92
CA GLU A 152 -21.20 17.95 -10.12
C GLU A 152 -22.60 18.58 -10.13
N GLY A 153 -22.85 19.59 -9.28
CA GLY A 153 -24.16 20.22 -9.19
C GLY A 153 -24.14 21.58 -8.50
N GLY A 154 -25.22 22.34 -8.66
CA GLY A 154 -25.37 23.70 -8.15
C GLY A 154 -25.03 24.78 -9.18
N PRO A 155 -25.40 26.04 -8.90
CA PRO A 155 -25.23 27.15 -9.83
C PRO A 155 -23.76 27.43 -10.16
N GLU A 156 -22.85 27.23 -9.20
CA GLU A 156 -21.40 27.40 -9.40
C GLU A 156 -20.83 26.37 -10.38
N TRP A 157 -21.32 25.12 -10.32
CA TRP A 157 -20.92 24.06 -11.25
C TRP A 157 -21.44 24.31 -12.67
N GLU A 158 -22.70 24.74 -12.79
CA GLU A 158 -23.27 25.07 -14.11
C GLU A 158 -22.52 26.24 -14.76
N LEU A 159 -22.26 27.30 -13.98
CA LEU A 159 -21.47 28.44 -14.44
C LEU A 159 -20.05 27.99 -14.86
N TYR A 160 -19.40 27.17 -14.04
CA TYR A 160 -18.07 26.62 -14.36
C TYR A 160 -18.06 25.78 -15.64
N ARG A 161 -19.04 24.90 -15.82
CA ARG A 161 -19.16 24.06 -17.02
C ARG A 161 -19.28 24.94 -18.25
N ASP A 162 -20.18 25.91 -18.22
CA ASP A 162 -20.45 26.79 -19.36
C ASP A 162 -19.25 27.72 -19.64
N LEU A 163 -18.50 28.14 -18.62
CA LEU A 163 -17.21 28.85 -18.80
C LEU A 163 -16.17 27.99 -19.52
N CYS A 164 -16.13 26.68 -19.26
CA CYS A 164 -15.19 25.75 -19.89
C CYS A 164 -15.58 25.36 -21.32
N GLU A 165 -16.87 25.36 -21.65
CA GLU A 165 -17.39 25.06 -23.00
C GLU A 165 -17.12 26.20 -23.99
N GLY A 166 -17.00 27.43 -23.49
CA GLY A 166 -16.51 28.59 -24.22
C GLY A 166 -17.58 29.57 -24.68
N GLY A 167 -17.15 30.76 -25.10
CA GLY A 167 -18.01 31.86 -25.54
C GLY A 167 -18.59 32.71 -24.41
N LEU A 168 -18.77 32.13 -23.21
CA LEU A 168 -19.34 32.84 -22.06
C LEU A 168 -18.47 34.02 -21.59
N LEU A 169 -17.14 33.87 -21.52
CA LEU A 169 -16.24 34.96 -21.11
C LEU A 169 -16.28 36.15 -22.08
N ASP A 170 -16.36 35.87 -23.38
CA ASP A 170 -16.47 36.90 -24.42
C ASP A 170 -17.79 37.66 -24.29
N ALA A 171 -18.91 36.94 -24.10
CA ALA A 171 -20.22 37.53 -23.89
C ALA A 171 -20.30 38.38 -22.61
N LEU A 172 -19.75 37.89 -21.49
CA LEU A 172 -19.67 38.62 -20.23
C LEU A 172 -18.81 39.89 -20.34
N SER A 173 -17.78 39.90 -21.20
CA SER A 173 -16.92 41.08 -21.39
C SER A 173 -17.63 42.31 -22.00
N ARG A 174 -18.85 42.14 -22.52
CA ARG A 174 -19.68 43.24 -23.04
C ARG A 174 -20.31 44.09 -21.93
N PHE A 175 -20.35 43.59 -20.70
CA PHE A 175 -20.82 44.34 -19.54
C PHE A 175 -19.69 45.17 -18.94
N THR A 176 -19.99 46.41 -18.56
CA THR A 176 -19.00 47.38 -18.07
C THR A 176 -18.23 46.85 -16.86
N ALA A 177 -18.94 46.25 -15.90
CA ALA A 177 -18.37 45.65 -14.68
C ALA A 177 -17.42 44.47 -14.97
N LEU A 178 -17.62 43.77 -16.10
CA LEU A 178 -16.85 42.59 -16.49
C LEU A 178 -15.97 42.83 -17.74
N SER A 179 -15.81 44.09 -18.16
CA SER A 179 -15.09 44.47 -19.38
C SER A 179 -13.61 44.07 -19.38
N ALA A 180 -13.03 43.87 -18.18
CA ALA A 180 -11.68 43.34 -18.01
C ALA A 180 -11.50 41.91 -18.57
N LEU A 181 -12.59 41.15 -18.80
CA LEU A 181 -12.55 39.81 -19.41
C LEU A 181 -12.27 39.82 -20.93
N ARG A 182 -12.15 41.00 -21.54
CA ARG A 182 -11.90 41.11 -22.98
C ARG A 182 -10.61 40.38 -23.36
N GLY A 183 -10.74 39.39 -24.25
CA GLY A 183 -9.62 38.56 -24.71
C GLY A 183 -9.32 37.34 -23.83
N THR A 184 -9.94 37.22 -22.64
CA THR A 184 -9.73 36.07 -21.74
C THR A 184 -10.19 34.76 -22.36
N GLN A 185 -11.26 34.74 -23.17
CA GLN A 185 -11.69 33.53 -23.89
C GLN A 185 -10.60 32.99 -24.82
N ARG A 186 -9.98 33.85 -25.63
CA ARG A 186 -8.89 33.44 -26.54
C ARG A 186 -7.68 32.92 -25.76
N ALA A 187 -7.31 33.63 -24.68
CA ALA A 187 -6.22 33.20 -23.80
C ALA A 187 -6.53 31.84 -23.15
N TRP A 188 -7.79 31.60 -22.76
CA TRP A 188 -8.26 30.32 -22.23
C TRP A 188 -8.10 29.19 -23.26
N ASP A 189 -8.58 29.39 -24.48
CA ASP A 189 -8.51 28.38 -25.54
C ASP A 189 -7.04 28.02 -25.87
N GLU A 190 -6.16 29.03 -25.93
CA GLU A 190 -4.72 28.87 -26.16
C GLU A 190 -4.03 28.10 -25.03
N VAL A 191 -4.27 28.51 -23.78
CA VAL A 191 -3.68 27.88 -22.58
C VAL A 191 -4.18 26.45 -22.42
N TRP A 192 -5.47 26.20 -22.62
CA TRP A 192 -6.05 24.86 -22.51
C TRP A 192 -5.51 23.93 -23.60
N ALA A 193 -5.43 24.40 -24.85
CA ALA A 193 -4.83 23.63 -25.93
C ALA A 193 -3.34 23.33 -25.67
N SER A 194 -2.59 24.30 -25.15
CA SER A 194 -1.19 24.14 -24.77
C SER A 194 -1.02 23.11 -23.65
N TRP A 195 -1.82 23.23 -22.59
CA TRP A 195 -1.83 22.29 -21.48
C TRP A 195 -2.15 20.86 -21.93
N ARG A 196 -3.17 20.65 -22.75
CA ARG A 196 -3.52 19.32 -23.27
C ARG A 196 -2.35 18.68 -24.03
N ARG A 197 -1.64 19.45 -24.85
CA ARG A 197 -0.44 18.96 -25.56
C ARG A 197 0.68 18.59 -24.57
N LEU A 198 0.90 19.43 -23.56
CA LEU A 198 1.92 19.19 -22.53
C LEU A 198 1.60 17.94 -21.70
N ALA A 199 0.35 17.80 -21.23
CA ALA A 199 -0.10 16.71 -20.35
C ALA A 199 0.05 15.32 -21.01
N VAL A 200 -0.18 15.21 -22.32
CA VAL A 200 0.00 13.96 -23.09
C VAL A 200 1.47 13.54 -23.16
N GLN A 201 2.40 14.48 -23.07
CA GLN A 201 3.84 14.22 -23.20
C GLN A 201 4.53 13.91 -21.86
N VAL A 202 3.83 14.02 -20.73
CA VAL A 202 4.45 13.83 -19.40
C VAL A 202 4.81 12.35 -19.20
N PRO A 203 6.10 12.01 -19.06
CA PRO A 203 6.52 10.63 -18.85
C PRO A 203 6.12 10.15 -17.45
N GLY A 204 5.58 8.94 -17.32
CA GLY A 204 5.33 8.31 -16.01
C GLY A 204 4.26 9.01 -15.15
N LEU A 205 3.41 9.86 -15.73
CA LEU A 205 2.32 10.52 -15.00
C LEU A 205 1.33 9.47 -14.44
N PRO A 206 1.06 9.45 -13.12
CA PRO A 206 0.13 8.51 -12.50
C PRO A 206 -1.28 8.60 -13.08
N PRO A 207 -2.07 7.50 -13.08
CA PRO A 207 -3.43 7.48 -13.63
C PRO A 207 -4.34 8.57 -13.05
N GLU A 208 -4.31 8.76 -11.73
CA GLU A 208 -5.16 9.73 -11.02
C GLU A 208 -4.80 11.16 -11.44
N ALA A 209 -3.50 11.45 -11.56
CA ALA A 209 -3.01 12.75 -12.00
C ALA A 209 -3.30 12.99 -13.50
N ARG A 210 -3.37 11.94 -14.31
CA ARG A 210 -3.71 12.00 -15.74
C ARG A 210 -5.19 12.27 -15.97
N GLU A 211 -6.05 11.62 -15.21
CA GLU A 211 -7.49 11.90 -15.23
C GLU A 211 -7.75 13.35 -14.82
N TRP A 212 -7.14 13.77 -13.70
CA TRP A 212 -7.21 15.16 -13.23
C TRP A 212 -6.71 16.17 -14.28
N ALA A 213 -5.62 15.85 -14.99
CA ALA A 213 -5.10 16.69 -16.07
C ALA A 213 -6.12 16.94 -17.20
N GLY A 214 -7.06 16.02 -17.42
CA GLY A 214 -8.03 16.09 -18.51
C GLY A 214 -9.29 16.92 -18.19
N SER A 215 -9.77 16.87 -16.95
CA SER A 215 -11.03 17.51 -16.52
C SER A 215 -10.82 18.54 -15.41
N GLY A 216 -10.22 18.13 -14.29
CA GLY A 216 -10.06 18.96 -13.09
C GLY A 216 -9.11 20.15 -13.24
N ALA A 217 -8.12 20.05 -14.14
CA ALA A 217 -7.16 21.11 -14.42
C ALA A 217 -7.78 22.41 -14.96
N ARG A 218 -8.97 22.34 -15.58
CA ARG A 218 -9.60 23.47 -16.26
C ARG A 218 -9.90 24.63 -15.32
N GLY A 219 -10.47 24.35 -14.14
CA GLY A 219 -10.84 25.39 -13.17
C GLY A 219 -9.66 26.24 -12.68
N LEU A 220 -8.51 25.62 -12.41
CA LEU A 220 -7.32 26.37 -12.00
C LEU A 220 -6.71 27.20 -13.14
N LEU A 221 -6.63 26.61 -14.33
CA LEU A 221 -6.13 27.31 -15.51
C LEU A 221 -7.00 28.53 -15.84
N LEU A 222 -8.32 28.36 -15.76
CA LEU A 222 -9.28 29.44 -15.98
C LEU A 222 -9.17 30.50 -14.88
N ALA A 223 -9.14 30.10 -13.61
CA ALA A 223 -8.96 31.02 -12.49
C ALA A 223 -7.69 31.87 -12.62
N ALA A 224 -6.59 31.27 -13.08
CA ALA A 224 -5.32 31.98 -13.28
C ALA A 224 -5.36 33.02 -14.41
N LEU A 225 -6.32 32.91 -15.33
CA LEU A 225 -6.56 33.85 -16.41
C LEU A 225 -7.55 34.96 -16.05
N LEU A 226 -8.30 34.81 -14.96
CA LEU A 226 -9.21 35.86 -14.52
C LEU A 226 -8.43 37.11 -14.09
N PRO A 227 -8.84 38.31 -14.53
CA PRO A 227 -8.14 39.57 -14.24
C PRO A 227 -8.42 40.10 -12.82
N TYR A 228 -9.03 39.29 -11.96
CA TYR A 228 -9.57 39.69 -10.66
C TYR A 228 -8.70 39.21 -9.49
N ALA A 229 -8.65 39.99 -8.41
CA ALA A 229 -7.76 39.75 -7.27
C ALA A 229 -8.20 38.55 -6.43
N GLU A 230 -9.50 38.29 -6.39
CA GLU A 230 -10.17 37.21 -5.66
C GLU A 230 -9.60 35.86 -6.12
N ALA A 231 -9.56 35.65 -7.44
CA ALA A 231 -9.02 34.44 -8.04
C ALA A 231 -7.54 34.22 -7.68
N ARG A 232 -6.75 35.29 -7.77
CA ARG A 232 -5.31 35.24 -7.44
C ARG A 232 -5.04 34.98 -5.96
N THR A 233 -5.91 35.45 -5.07
CA THR A 233 -5.74 35.29 -3.63
C THR A 233 -5.81 33.83 -3.24
N TRP A 234 -6.87 33.13 -3.65
CA TRP A 234 -7.00 31.71 -3.30
C TRP A 234 -6.04 30.81 -4.07
N LEU A 235 -5.65 31.16 -5.31
CA LEU A 235 -4.57 30.46 -6.03
C LEU A 235 -3.25 30.51 -5.24
N ARG A 236 -2.95 31.66 -4.62
CA ARG A 236 -1.77 31.84 -3.77
C ARG A 236 -1.85 30.97 -2.53
N THR A 237 -3.00 30.99 -1.84
CA THR A 237 -3.25 30.11 -0.68
C THR A 237 -3.13 28.63 -1.04
N GLY A 238 -3.67 28.20 -2.19
CA GLY A 238 -3.56 26.83 -2.68
C GLY A 238 -2.11 26.42 -2.95
N ARG A 239 -1.34 27.28 -3.61
CA ARG A 239 0.10 27.09 -3.85
C ARG A 239 0.92 26.97 -2.56
N GLU A 240 0.56 27.70 -1.51
CA GLU A 240 1.25 27.68 -0.22
C GLU A 240 0.85 26.50 0.67
N SER A 241 -0.33 25.91 0.43
CA SER A 241 -0.85 24.80 1.23
C SER A 241 -0.10 23.47 1.05
N VAL A 242 0.65 23.32 -0.03
CA VAL A 242 1.36 22.07 -0.35
C VAL A 242 2.85 22.33 -0.51
N THR A 243 3.64 21.71 0.36
CA THR A 243 5.10 21.67 0.20
C THR A 243 5.45 20.69 -0.92
N PRO A 244 6.03 21.14 -2.03
CA PRO A 244 6.41 20.25 -3.12
C PRO A 244 7.55 19.32 -2.69
N PRO A 245 7.64 18.11 -3.26
CA PRO A 245 8.76 17.24 -3.00
C PRO A 245 10.09 17.87 -3.48
N PRO A 246 11.22 17.55 -2.82
CA PRO A 246 12.56 17.88 -3.31
C PRO A 246 12.79 17.50 -4.77
N THR A 247 13.58 18.31 -5.47
CA THR A 247 14.00 18.03 -6.86
C THR A 247 14.71 16.68 -6.93
N GLY A 248 14.35 15.86 -7.92
CA GLY A 248 14.90 14.53 -8.17
C GLY A 248 14.11 13.38 -7.53
N GLU A 249 13.15 13.67 -6.65
CA GLU A 249 12.37 12.60 -5.99
C GLU A 249 11.23 12.06 -6.88
N ILE A 250 10.60 12.94 -7.68
CA ILE A 250 9.45 12.61 -8.53
C ILE A 250 9.70 13.17 -9.94
N GLU A 251 10.19 12.30 -10.83
CA GLU A 251 10.66 12.67 -12.18
C GLU A 251 9.59 13.36 -13.04
N TRP A 252 8.36 12.85 -13.06
CA TRP A 252 7.28 13.44 -13.88
C TRP A 252 6.91 14.85 -13.41
N TYR A 253 7.02 15.11 -12.12
CA TYR A 253 6.73 16.41 -11.52
C TYR A 253 7.83 17.42 -11.83
N ASP A 254 9.10 17.00 -11.75
CA ASP A 254 10.23 17.82 -12.17
C ASP A 254 10.19 18.12 -13.67
N TRP A 255 9.77 17.16 -14.48
CA TRP A 255 9.56 17.35 -15.92
C TRP A 255 8.53 18.44 -16.21
N LEU A 256 7.40 18.44 -15.48
CA LEU A 256 6.37 19.48 -15.56
C LEU A 256 6.91 20.84 -15.07
N ARG A 257 7.66 20.85 -13.97
CA ARG A 257 8.28 22.06 -13.43
C ARG A 257 9.22 22.75 -14.41
N ALA A 258 9.99 21.98 -15.16
CA ALA A 258 10.89 22.51 -16.17
C ALA A 258 10.16 23.13 -17.39
N ARG A 259 8.87 22.81 -17.61
CA ARG A 259 8.12 23.15 -18.83
C ARG A 259 6.88 24.01 -18.61
N HIS A 260 6.53 24.35 -17.37
CA HIS A 260 5.35 25.19 -17.09
C HIS A 260 5.52 26.68 -17.45
N GLY A 261 6.72 27.12 -17.87
CA GLY A 261 6.96 28.47 -18.39
C GLY A 261 7.11 29.59 -17.34
N GLY A 262 7.35 29.25 -16.07
CA GLY A 262 7.46 30.21 -14.95
C GLY A 262 6.39 30.04 -13.86
N SER A 263 6.65 30.52 -12.65
CA SER A 263 5.77 30.28 -11.48
C SER A 263 4.43 31.02 -11.55
N ASP A 264 4.36 32.07 -12.36
CA ASP A 264 3.21 32.97 -12.42
C ASP A 264 2.38 32.79 -13.70
N THR A 265 2.71 31.78 -14.52
CA THR A 265 1.88 31.36 -15.66
C THR A 265 0.70 30.52 -15.17
N PRO A 266 -0.41 30.44 -15.92
CA PRO A 266 -1.54 29.57 -15.58
C PRO A 266 -1.13 28.10 -15.34
N VAL A 267 -0.26 27.58 -16.21
CA VAL A 267 0.27 26.22 -16.05
C VAL A 267 1.18 26.12 -14.82
N GLY A 268 1.95 27.15 -14.51
CA GLY A 268 2.76 27.23 -13.28
C GLY A 268 1.92 27.15 -12.01
N TRP A 269 0.78 27.84 -11.99
CA TRP A 269 -0.20 27.75 -10.90
C TRP A 269 -0.77 26.35 -10.75
N LEU A 270 -1.24 25.75 -11.85
CA LEU A 270 -1.75 24.39 -11.87
C LEU A 270 -0.72 23.37 -11.36
N VAL A 271 0.52 23.46 -11.83
CA VAL A 271 1.59 22.52 -11.44
C VAL A 271 1.91 22.65 -9.95
N ARG A 272 1.99 23.87 -9.41
CA ARG A 272 2.40 24.10 -8.02
C ARG A 272 1.29 23.95 -6.99
N ALA A 273 0.02 24.10 -7.38
CA ALA A 273 -1.11 23.88 -6.50
C ALA A 273 -1.53 22.40 -6.51
N ASP A 274 -2.00 21.89 -7.66
CA ASP A 274 -2.60 20.55 -7.71
C ASP A 274 -1.55 19.45 -7.91
N PHE A 275 -0.67 19.57 -8.91
CA PHE A 275 0.29 18.49 -9.20
C PHE A 275 1.37 18.36 -8.12
N ALA A 276 1.67 19.42 -7.37
CA ALA A 276 2.49 19.34 -6.18
C ALA A 276 1.89 18.39 -5.13
N ALA A 277 0.55 18.37 -4.98
CA ALA A 277 -0.13 17.49 -4.03
C ALA A 277 -0.01 16.02 -4.45
N PHE A 278 -0.24 15.73 -5.74
CA PHE A 278 -0.03 14.39 -6.29
C PHE A 278 1.42 13.92 -6.14
N ALA A 279 2.39 14.80 -6.43
CA ALA A 279 3.81 14.49 -6.30
C ALA A 279 4.21 14.27 -4.84
N ALA A 280 3.71 15.07 -3.90
CA ALA A 280 3.96 14.92 -2.47
C ALA A 280 3.38 13.61 -1.93
N ALA A 281 2.14 13.25 -2.32
CA ALA A 281 1.52 11.99 -1.94
C ALA A 281 2.32 10.78 -2.45
N GLN A 282 2.80 10.82 -3.69
CA GLN A 282 3.62 9.75 -4.25
C GLN A 282 5.01 9.66 -3.59
N ALA A 283 5.64 10.81 -3.30
CA ALA A 283 6.90 10.85 -2.57
C ALA A 283 6.78 10.20 -1.18
N GLU A 284 5.73 10.54 -0.44
CA GLU A 284 5.43 9.95 0.86
C GLU A 284 5.19 8.43 0.75
N GLN A 285 4.46 7.98 -0.27
CA GLN A 285 4.25 6.55 -0.51
C GLN A 285 5.57 5.82 -0.81
N ARG A 286 6.46 6.39 -1.62
CA ARG A 286 7.78 5.83 -1.90
C ARG A 286 8.65 5.74 -0.64
N ARG A 287 8.60 6.76 0.23
CA ARG A 287 9.32 6.75 1.52
C ARG A 287 8.82 5.64 2.43
N ARG A 288 7.50 5.48 2.57
CA ARG A 288 6.90 4.40 3.38
C ARG A 288 7.25 3.01 2.86
N GLN A 289 7.25 2.83 1.53
CA GLN A 289 7.68 1.58 0.92
C GLN A 289 9.16 1.30 1.18
N ALA A 290 10.04 2.29 0.98
CA ALA A 290 11.47 2.14 1.25
C ALA A 290 11.77 1.84 2.73
N GLU A 291 10.99 2.42 3.65
CA GLU A 291 11.09 2.11 5.08
C GLU A 291 10.63 0.68 5.41
N ALA A 292 9.51 0.23 4.83
CA ALA A 292 9.04 -1.14 4.98
C ALA A 292 10.07 -2.14 4.43
N ASP A 293 10.65 -1.88 3.26
CA ASP A 293 11.68 -2.74 2.68
C ASP A 293 12.94 -2.80 3.55
N ARG A 294 13.37 -1.66 4.11
CA ARG A 294 14.49 -1.62 5.07
C ARG A 294 14.18 -2.43 6.33
N GLN A 295 12.94 -2.39 6.83
CA GLN A 295 12.54 -3.20 7.99
C GLN A 295 12.58 -4.70 7.65
N ILE A 296 12.02 -5.10 6.50
CA ILE A 296 12.06 -6.49 6.02
C ILE A 296 13.51 -6.97 5.89
N GLN A 297 14.38 -6.15 5.31
CA GLN A 297 15.79 -6.50 5.14
C GLN A 297 16.52 -6.66 6.48
N ARG A 298 16.25 -5.78 7.46
CA ARG A 298 16.80 -5.91 8.83
C ARG A 298 16.31 -7.17 9.53
N THR A 299 15.05 -7.55 9.35
CA THR A 299 14.52 -8.78 9.93
C THR A 299 15.16 -10.01 9.28
N ARG A 300 15.36 -10.01 7.96
CA ARG A 300 16.06 -11.08 7.25
C ARG A 300 17.50 -11.25 7.72
N THR A 301 18.28 -10.18 7.82
CA THR A 301 19.67 -10.27 8.31
C THR A 301 19.76 -10.72 9.76
N ALA A 302 18.81 -10.30 10.62
CA ALA A 302 18.71 -10.80 11.99
C ALA A 302 18.39 -12.31 12.03
N LEU A 303 17.48 -12.80 11.18
CA LEU A 303 17.16 -14.22 11.07
C LEU A 303 18.37 -15.05 10.60
N ASP A 304 19.09 -14.57 9.60
CA ASP A 304 20.26 -15.24 9.04
C ASP A 304 21.38 -15.35 10.08
N SER A 305 21.69 -14.26 10.77
CA SER A 305 22.70 -14.26 11.84
C SER A 305 22.35 -15.17 13.01
N ALA A 306 21.07 -15.21 13.42
CA ALA A 306 20.59 -16.11 14.46
C ALA A 306 20.63 -17.59 14.03
N SER A 307 20.43 -17.88 12.74
CA SER A 307 20.58 -19.23 12.19
C SER A 307 22.05 -19.67 12.19
N ALA A 308 22.98 -18.77 11.83
CA ALA A 308 24.41 -19.04 11.80
C ALA A 308 24.98 -19.30 13.20
N LEU A 309 24.55 -18.51 14.21
CA LEU A 309 24.95 -18.73 15.60
C LEU A 309 24.52 -20.12 16.10
N ARG A 310 23.30 -20.54 15.77
CA ARG A 310 22.78 -21.88 16.15
C ARG A 310 23.57 -23.01 15.49
N GLN A 311 23.92 -22.87 14.21
CA GLN A 311 24.75 -23.85 13.52
C GLN A 311 26.13 -23.98 14.17
N ARG A 312 26.74 -22.86 14.58
CA ARG A 312 28.00 -22.86 15.34
C ARG A 312 27.86 -23.56 16.69
N GLN A 313 26.85 -23.21 17.48
CA GLN A 313 26.60 -23.85 18.79
C GLN A 313 26.39 -25.37 18.67
N TRP A 314 25.66 -25.82 17.64
CA TRP A 314 25.48 -27.24 17.39
C TRP A 314 26.79 -27.92 16.99
N ALA A 315 27.56 -27.30 16.09
CA ALA A 315 28.87 -27.80 15.68
C ALA A 315 29.84 -27.91 16.88
N ASP A 316 29.85 -26.91 17.76
CA ASP A 316 30.67 -26.91 18.99
C ASP A 316 30.22 -28.00 19.97
N TYR A 317 28.91 -28.23 20.09
CA TYR A 317 28.38 -29.33 20.88
C TYR A 317 28.77 -30.69 20.30
N GLU A 318 28.63 -30.91 18.99
CA GLU A 318 29.02 -32.18 18.36
C GLU A 318 30.53 -32.42 18.42
N GLY A 319 31.32 -31.36 18.25
CA GLY A 319 32.78 -31.40 18.40
C GLY A 319 33.20 -31.85 19.80
N ARG A 320 32.57 -31.29 20.85
CA ARG A 320 32.80 -31.73 22.23
C ARG A 320 32.33 -33.16 22.47
N ARG A 321 31.12 -33.50 22.00
CA ARG A 321 30.50 -34.84 22.17
C ARG A 321 31.36 -35.95 21.57
N LEU A 322 31.89 -35.71 20.36
CA LEU A 322 32.62 -36.70 19.57
C LEU A 322 34.14 -36.61 19.73
N SER A 323 34.65 -35.77 20.64
CA SER A 323 36.08 -35.66 20.90
C SER A 323 36.69 -37.02 21.30
N PRO A 324 37.95 -37.29 20.95
CA PRO A 324 38.61 -38.55 21.32
C PRO A 324 38.59 -38.81 22.83
N ALA A 325 38.75 -37.76 23.63
CA ALA A 325 38.67 -37.82 25.09
C ALA A 325 37.27 -38.24 25.58
N ALA A 326 36.21 -37.61 25.05
CA ALA A 326 34.84 -37.97 25.40
C ALA A 326 34.47 -39.41 25.00
N ARG A 327 34.98 -39.88 23.87
CA ARG A 327 34.80 -41.28 23.43
C ARG A 327 35.52 -42.25 24.38
N LEU A 328 36.76 -41.96 24.75
CA LEU A 328 37.50 -42.78 25.70
C LEU A 328 36.81 -42.81 27.06
N GLU A 329 36.37 -41.65 27.57
CA GLU A 329 35.64 -41.57 28.83
C GLU A 329 34.33 -42.36 28.79
N ALA A 330 33.59 -42.29 27.68
CA ALA A 330 32.39 -43.09 27.47
C ALA A 330 32.68 -44.60 27.53
N VAL A 331 33.78 -45.05 26.90
CA VAL A 331 34.24 -46.43 26.97
C VAL A 331 34.60 -46.82 28.40
N VAL A 332 35.33 -45.98 29.14
CA VAL A 332 35.67 -46.22 30.55
C VAL A 332 34.40 -46.35 31.40
N ARG A 333 33.44 -45.45 31.24
CA ARG A 333 32.15 -45.52 31.95
C ARG A 333 31.38 -46.80 31.60
N ALA A 334 31.40 -47.22 30.34
CA ALA A 334 30.78 -48.45 29.89
C ALA A 334 31.45 -49.68 30.53
N THR A 335 32.78 -49.73 30.54
CA THR A 335 33.56 -50.78 31.20
C THR A 335 33.26 -50.85 32.69
N LEU A 336 33.24 -49.72 33.39
CA LEU A 336 32.92 -49.67 34.82
C LEU A 336 31.49 -50.17 35.09
N TRP A 337 30.53 -49.73 34.30
CA TRP A 337 29.14 -50.12 34.47
C TRP A 337 28.92 -51.61 34.22
N LEU A 338 29.39 -52.12 33.09
CA LEU A 338 29.20 -53.51 32.73
C LEU A 338 30.08 -54.45 33.55
N GLY A 339 31.29 -54.00 33.92
CA GLY A 339 32.17 -54.71 34.85
C GLY A 339 31.55 -54.84 36.23
N ALA A 340 30.90 -53.79 36.75
CA ALA A 340 30.17 -53.87 38.02
C ALA A 340 29.02 -54.88 37.95
N TRP A 341 28.27 -54.93 36.84
CA TRP A 341 27.23 -55.96 36.63
C TRP A 341 27.81 -57.37 36.53
N GLY A 342 28.87 -57.56 35.73
CA GLY A 342 29.55 -58.85 35.63
C GLY A 342 30.03 -59.35 36.99
N ALA A 343 30.71 -58.49 37.76
CA ALA A 343 31.17 -58.79 39.11
C ALA A 343 30.02 -59.13 40.06
N ALA A 344 28.91 -58.39 40.00
CA ALA A 344 27.74 -58.65 40.85
C ALA A 344 27.04 -59.99 40.54
N THR A 345 27.18 -60.54 39.33
CA THR A 345 26.58 -61.85 38.98
C THR A 345 27.40 -63.04 39.48
N ILE A 346 28.71 -62.88 39.72
CA ILE A 346 29.60 -63.98 40.16
C ILE A 346 29.18 -64.55 41.54
N PRO A 347 28.91 -63.73 42.57
CA PRO A 347 28.44 -64.24 43.86
C PRO A 347 27.17 -65.10 43.77
N VAL A 348 26.30 -64.84 42.80
CA VAL A 348 25.07 -65.62 42.60
C VAL A 348 25.39 -67.09 42.27
N ALA A 349 26.39 -67.32 41.42
CA ALA A 349 26.85 -68.67 41.10
C ALA A 349 27.45 -69.37 42.32
N TRP A 350 28.24 -68.66 43.12
CA TRP A 350 28.87 -69.20 44.33
C TRP A 350 27.89 -69.47 45.46
N ILE A 351 26.88 -68.62 45.65
CA ILE A 351 25.84 -68.83 46.65
C ILE A 351 25.01 -70.08 46.32
N MET A 352 24.66 -70.28 45.04
CA MET A 352 23.84 -71.42 44.62
C MET A 352 24.61 -72.74 44.59
N TRP A 353 25.84 -72.73 44.08
CA TRP A 353 26.57 -73.97 43.77
C TRP A 353 27.84 -74.17 44.59
N GLY A 354 28.39 -73.10 45.19
CA GLY A 354 29.70 -73.15 45.85
C GLY A 354 29.74 -74.10 47.05
N TRP A 355 28.63 -74.25 47.77
CA TRP A 355 28.52 -75.15 48.92
C TRP A 355 28.40 -76.63 48.53
N VAL A 356 27.90 -76.92 47.32
CA VAL A 356 27.65 -78.29 46.85
C VAL A 356 28.79 -78.77 45.97
N ARG A 357 29.21 -77.94 44.99
CA ARG A 357 30.25 -78.24 44.00
C ARG A 357 30.97 -76.96 43.56
N PRO A 358 32.14 -76.64 44.17
CA PRO A 358 32.86 -75.41 43.87
C PRO A 358 33.42 -75.35 42.44
N ASP A 359 33.67 -76.50 41.81
CA ASP A 359 34.12 -76.60 40.42
C ASP A 359 33.03 -76.13 39.43
N ILE A 360 31.76 -76.43 39.70
CA ILE A 360 30.61 -75.95 38.91
C ILE A 360 30.47 -74.43 39.07
N ALA A 361 30.53 -73.91 40.30
CA ALA A 361 30.46 -72.47 40.56
C ALA A 361 31.59 -71.69 39.84
N ALA A 362 32.81 -72.22 39.84
CA ALA A 362 33.94 -71.64 39.12
C ALA A 362 33.72 -71.61 37.60
N ARG A 363 33.22 -72.69 37.00
CA ARG A 363 32.90 -72.73 35.55
C ARG A 363 31.76 -71.79 35.17
N LEU A 364 30.69 -71.75 35.96
CA LEU A 364 29.59 -70.81 35.74
C LEU A 364 30.06 -69.35 35.83
N SER A 365 31.00 -69.04 36.73
CA SER A 365 31.61 -67.72 36.82
C SER A 365 32.33 -67.34 35.52
N TRP A 366 33.09 -68.26 34.91
CA TRP A 366 33.71 -68.04 33.60
C TRP A 366 32.69 -67.84 32.46
N TYR A 367 31.59 -68.60 32.47
CA TYR A 367 30.51 -68.42 31.49
C TYR A 367 29.83 -67.05 31.63
N LEU A 368 29.60 -66.57 32.86
CA LEU A 368 29.06 -65.23 33.11
C LEU A 368 30.04 -64.13 32.64
N VAL A 369 31.35 -64.30 32.86
CA VAL A 369 32.37 -63.37 32.37
C VAL A 369 32.40 -63.31 30.85
N THR A 370 32.37 -64.46 30.17
CA THR A 370 32.38 -64.52 28.69
C THR A 370 31.10 -63.93 28.08
N LEU A 371 29.94 -64.16 28.67
CA LEU A 371 28.68 -63.51 28.28
C LEU A 371 28.74 -61.99 28.47
N THR A 372 29.33 -61.53 29.58
CA THR A 372 29.53 -60.10 29.84
C THR A 372 30.46 -59.47 28.79
N LEU A 373 31.54 -60.16 28.41
CA LEU A 373 32.46 -59.70 27.37
C LEU A 373 31.80 -59.66 25.98
N ALA A 374 30.99 -60.67 25.63
CA ALA A 374 30.24 -60.69 24.38
C ALA A 374 29.22 -59.53 24.31
N ALA A 375 28.50 -59.27 25.41
CA ALA A 375 27.61 -58.12 25.51
C ALA A 375 28.39 -56.79 25.38
N TYR A 376 29.55 -56.67 26.03
CA TYR A 376 30.44 -55.51 25.92
C TYR A 376 30.84 -55.22 24.48
N ALA A 377 31.29 -56.24 23.74
CA ALA A 377 31.72 -56.10 22.35
C ALA A 377 30.58 -55.63 21.43
N GLY A 378 29.35 -56.14 21.63
CA GLY A 378 28.18 -55.71 20.86
C GLY A 378 27.75 -54.27 21.16
N TRP A 379 28.07 -53.80 22.36
CA TRP A 379 27.67 -52.50 22.89
C TRP A 379 28.64 -51.36 22.52
N LEU A 380 29.93 -51.66 22.47
CA LEU A 380 31.03 -50.71 22.28
C LEU A 380 30.84 -49.75 21.07
N PRO A 381 30.42 -50.19 19.86
CA PRO A 381 30.26 -49.29 18.72
C PRO A 381 29.24 -48.16 18.97
N ARG A 382 28.19 -48.42 19.74
CA ARG A 382 27.19 -47.38 20.06
C ARG A 382 27.69 -46.44 21.16
N VAL A 383 28.41 -46.95 22.17
CA VAL A 383 29.04 -46.11 23.20
C VAL A 383 30.00 -45.10 22.56
N ILE A 384 30.82 -45.56 21.61
CA ILE A 384 31.75 -44.69 20.87
C ILE A 384 30.98 -43.64 20.04
N ARG A 385 29.87 -44.00 19.41
CA ARG A 385 29.02 -43.05 18.64
C ARG A 385 28.37 -41.99 19.53
N LEU A 386 27.99 -42.37 20.75
CA LEU A 386 27.37 -41.45 21.71
C LEU A 386 28.40 -40.53 22.38
N GLY A 387 29.63 -41.00 22.59
CA GLY A 387 30.70 -40.21 23.21
C GLY A 387 30.26 -39.61 24.54
N ALA A 388 30.43 -38.29 24.73
CA ALA A 388 30.08 -37.61 25.98
C ALA A 388 28.61 -37.79 26.41
N ALA A 389 27.70 -38.03 25.46
CA ALA A 389 26.28 -38.23 25.74
C ALA A 389 26.00 -39.56 26.47
N TYR A 390 26.93 -40.51 26.42
CA TYR A 390 26.79 -41.77 27.13
C TYR A 390 27.09 -41.58 28.63
N GLN A 391 26.03 -41.51 29.43
CA GLN A 391 26.10 -41.31 30.89
C GLN A 391 25.36 -42.43 31.65
N PRO A 392 26.03 -43.57 31.91
CA PRO A 392 25.47 -44.56 32.80
C PRO A 392 25.39 -43.97 34.23
N PRO A 393 24.41 -44.37 35.05
CA PRO A 393 24.15 -43.80 36.36
C PRO A 393 25.17 -44.25 37.44
N LEU A 394 26.47 -44.18 37.14
CA LEU A 394 27.56 -44.61 38.03
C LEU A 394 27.58 -43.82 39.35
N ARG A 395 27.24 -42.53 39.31
CA ARG A 395 27.28 -41.63 40.49
C ARG A 395 25.96 -41.55 41.26
N ARG A 396 24.86 -42.06 40.69
CA ARG A 396 23.51 -41.94 41.26
C ARG A 396 22.75 -43.27 41.19
N VAL A 397 23.43 -44.38 41.50
CA VAL A 397 22.84 -45.72 41.48
C VAL A 397 21.58 -45.78 42.35
N ARG A 398 21.56 -45.09 43.50
CA ARG A 398 20.39 -45.01 44.39
C ARG A 398 19.20 -44.27 43.76
N ALA A 399 19.43 -43.09 43.18
CA ALA A 399 18.36 -42.34 42.52
C ALA A 399 17.84 -43.09 41.29
N TRP A 400 18.72 -43.73 40.52
CA TRP A 400 18.33 -44.61 39.43
C TRP A 400 17.48 -45.80 39.91
N ALA A 401 17.82 -46.40 41.06
CA ALA A 401 17.03 -47.48 41.65
C ALA A 401 15.67 -46.98 42.18
N GLU A 402 15.60 -45.77 42.72
CA GLU A 402 14.36 -45.12 43.17
C GLU A 402 13.45 -44.75 41.99
N GLU A 403 14.00 -44.16 40.91
CA GLU A 403 13.29 -43.91 39.65
C GLU A 403 12.85 -45.22 38.98
N ALA A 404 13.70 -46.25 39.00
CA ALA A 404 13.35 -47.56 38.47
C ALA A 404 12.23 -48.23 39.27
N ARG A 405 12.12 -47.97 40.59
CA ARG A 405 10.99 -48.41 41.44
C ARG A 405 9.70 -47.64 41.13
N ALA A 406 9.79 -46.35 40.84
CA ALA A 406 8.64 -45.52 40.48
C ALA A 406 8.05 -45.90 39.11
N ASP A 407 8.90 -46.28 38.14
CA ASP A 407 8.47 -46.76 36.83
C ASP A 407 8.20 -48.28 36.84
N ARG A 408 6.92 -48.66 36.87
CA ARG A 408 6.47 -50.07 36.80
C ARG A 408 7.03 -50.82 35.58
N GLY A 409 7.33 -50.12 34.48
CA GLY A 409 7.92 -50.72 33.28
C GLY A 409 9.41 -51.02 33.41
N ARG A 410 10.16 -50.22 34.18
CA ARG A 410 11.59 -50.44 34.45
C ARG A 410 11.82 -51.49 35.53
N THR A 411 11.03 -51.50 36.60
CA THR A 411 11.07 -52.58 37.62
C THR A 411 10.88 -53.96 37.00
N ARG A 412 9.87 -54.14 36.13
CA ARG A 412 9.61 -55.41 35.43
C ARG A 412 10.79 -55.86 34.59
N ARG A 413 11.45 -54.93 33.88
CA ARG A 413 12.68 -55.20 33.10
C ARG A 413 13.86 -55.60 34.01
N GLY A 414 14.03 -54.93 35.15
CA GLY A 414 15.06 -55.26 36.13
C GLY A 414 14.88 -56.65 36.75
N LEU A 415 13.66 -56.98 37.19
CA LEU A 415 13.30 -58.30 37.71
C LEU A 415 13.48 -59.39 36.66
N PHE A 416 13.08 -59.15 35.41
CA PHE A 416 13.30 -60.10 34.32
C PHE A 416 14.79 -60.38 34.10
N ARG A 417 15.67 -59.36 34.15
CA ARG A 417 17.12 -59.55 34.03
C ARG A 417 17.71 -60.34 35.21
N ALA A 418 17.29 -60.03 36.44
CA ALA A 418 17.73 -60.79 37.61
C ALA A 418 17.26 -62.24 37.54
N GLY A 419 16.01 -62.47 37.15
CA GLY A 419 15.45 -63.80 36.92
C GLY A 419 16.18 -64.58 35.82
N LEU A 420 16.58 -63.92 34.73
CA LEU A 420 17.40 -64.54 33.68
C LEU A 420 18.77 -64.99 34.19
N VAL A 421 19.44 -64.18 35.02
CA VAL A 421 20.74 -64.56 35.61
C VAL A 421 20.57 -65.77 36.54
N VAL A 422 19.58 -65.74 37.43
CA VAL A 422 19.28 -66.85 38.35
C VAL A 422 18.92 -68.12 37.56
N GLY A 423 18.03 -68.00 36.58
CA GLY A 423 17.63 -69.12 35.72
C GLY A 423 18.79 -69.68 34.91
N PHE A 424 19.66 -68.83 34.37
CA PHE A 424 20.88 -69.25 33.69
C PHE A 424 21.81 -70.04 34.63
N VAL A 425 22.12 -69.50 35.81
CA VAL A 425 23.00 -70.14 36.81
C VAL A 425 22.44 -71.50 37.25
N LEU A 426 21.12 -71.60 37.41
CA LEU A 426 20.47 -72.84 37.82
C LEU A 426 20.48 -73.89 36.69
N VAL A 427 20.02 -73.53 35.49
CA VAL A 427 19.94 -74.46 34.35
C VAL A 427 21.34 -74.93 33.93
N PHE A 428 22.29 -74.02 33.77
CA PHE A 428 23.66 -74.38 33.38
C PHE A 428 24.40 -75.12 34.49
N GLY A 429 24.08 -74.87 35.77
CA GLY A 429 24.62 -75.64 36.88
C GLY A 429 24.18 -77.10 36.87
N VAL A 430 22.89 -77.35 36.61
CA VAL A 430 22.36 -78.71 36.43
C VAL A 430 22.96 -79.38 35.19
N LEU A 431 23.06 -78.68 34.06
CA LEU A 431 23.69 -79.22 32.85
C LEU A 431 25.17 -79.58 33.07
N LEU A 432 25.92 -78.75 33.81
CA LEU A 432 27.30 -79.05 34.18
C LEU A 432 27.40 -80.27 35.09
N HIS A 433 26.42 -80.46 35.99
CA HIS A 433 26.36 -81.60 36.89
C HIS A 433 26.04 -82.91 36.17
N ASP A 434 25.02 -82.91 35.30
CA ASP A 434 24.44 -84.13 34.73
C ASP A 434 25.04 -84.52 33.37
N VAL A 435 25.42 -83.53 32.55
CA VAL A 435 25.78 -83.73 31.14
C VAL A 435 27.27 -83.43 30.89
N GLY A 436 27.88 -82.64 31.77
CA GLY A 436 29.31 -82.31 31.72
C GLY A 436 29.65 -81.08 30.88
N VAL A 437 30.94 -80.76 30.83
CA VAL A 437 31.46 -79.46 30.36
C VAL A 437 31.32 -79.26 28.86
N ILE A 438 31.58 -80.30 28.07
CA ILE A 438 31.68 -80.18 26.61
C ILE A 438 30.34 -79.76 26.02
N LEU A 439 29.25 -80.48 26.33
CA LEU A 439 27.94 -80.16 25.79
C LEU A 439 27.42 -78.82 26.31
N THR A 440 27.65 -78.51 27.59
CA THR A 440 27.27 -77.22 28.16
C THR A 440 27.98 -76.05 27.48
N THR A 441 29.25 -76.21 27.10
CA THR A 441 30.01 -75.19 26.37
C THR A 441 29.46 -74.97 24.96
N ILE A 442 29.04 -76.04 24.26
CA ILE A 442 28.38 -75.94 22.95
C ILE A 442 27.08 -75.13 23.04
N LEU A 443 26.29 -75.35 24.09
CA LEU A 443 25.04 -74.61 24.35
C LEU A 443 25.27 -73.14 24.73
N LEU A 444 26.45 -72.78 25.25
CA LEU A 444 26.81 -71.40 25.56
C LEU A 444 27.07 -70.55 24.31
N MET A 445 27.62 -71.12 23.24
CA MET A 445 27.97 -70.39 22.01
C MET A 445 26.80 -69.60 21.37
N PRO A 446 25.59 -70.17 21.17
CA PRO A 446 24.46 -69.40 20.66
C PRO A 446 24.01 -68.30 21.64
N LEU A 447 24.16 -68.50 22.95
CA LEU A 447 23.87 -67.47 23.95
C LEU A 447 24.86 -66.30 23.88
N LEU A 448 26.14 -66.54 23.59
CA LEU A 448 27.12 -65.48 23.35
C LEU A 448 26.71 -64.64 22.12
N GLY A 449 26.30 -65.30 21.03
CA GLY A 449 25.79 -64.61 19.83
C GLY A 449 24.53 -63.79 20.11
N ALA A 450 23.59 -64.35 20.89
CA ALA A 450 22.37 -63.65 21.29
C ALA A 450 22.67 -62.44 22.20
N ALA A 451 23.57 -62.59 23.18
CA ALA A 451 24.01 -61.51 24.07
C ALA A 451 24.65 -60.37 23.28
N PHE A 452 25.56 -60.68 22.35
CA PHE A 452 26.16 -59.70 21.44
C PHE A 452 25.10 -58.98 20.58
N HIS A 453 24.20 -59.74 19.96
CA HIS A 453 23.16 -59.18 19.09
C HIS A 453 22.18 -58.26 19.84
N PHE A 454 21.75 -58.69 21.02
CA PHE A 454 20.82 -57.94 21.85
C PHE A 454 21.48 -56.65 22.38
N ALA A 455 22.73 -56.73 22.85
CA ALA A 455 23.50 -55.57 23.28
C ALA A 455 23.69 -54.55 22.13
N ARG A 456 23.90 -55.04 20.91
CA ARG A 456 24.00 -54.23 19.69
C ARG A 456 22.67 -53.58 19.29
N LYS A 457 21.52 -54.17 19.59
CA LYS A 457 20.20 -53.67 19.15
C LYS A 457 19.41 -52.89 20.21
N GLY A 458 19.37 -53.30 21.47
CA GLY A 458 18.25 -52.93 22.36
C GLY A 458 18.59 -52.44 23.78
N ALA A 459 19.85 -52.18 24.12
CA ALA A 459 20.22 -51.89 25.52
C ALA A 459 20.52 -50.41 25.85
N ILE A 460 20.55 -49.50 24.86
CA ILE A 460 21.03 -48.11 25.06
C ILE A 460 19.92 -47.07 24.92
N ASP A 461 18.72 -47.50 24.58
CA ASP A 461 17.63 -46.58 24.27
C ASP A 461 17.13 -45.79 25.49
N ASP A 462 17.73 -45.96 26.67
CA ASP A 462 17.47 -45.16 27.88
C ASP A 462 18.65 -44.21 28.24
N TRP A 463 19.83 -44.32 27.60
CA TRP A 463 21.05 -43.56 27.99
C TRP A 463 21.47 -42.48 26.99
N ALA A 464 20.65 -42.25 25.96
CA ALA A 464 20.84 -41.22 24.95
C ALA A 464 19.64 -40.26 24.88
N ASP A 465 18.85 -40.17 25.95
CA ASP A 465 17.64 -39.34 25.99
C ASP A 465 17.97 -37.85 25.83
N ASP A 466 18.92 -37.31 26.60
CA ASP A 466 19.35 -35.91 26.47
C ASP A 466 19.89 -35.59 25.06
N HIS A 467 20.71 -36.48 24.48
CA HIS A 467 21.19 -36.26 23.12
C HIS A 467 20.08 -36.37 22.07
N ARG A 468 19.15 -37.32 22.21
CA ARG A 468 17.99 -37.43 21.31
C ARG A 468 17.04 -36.26 21.46
N GLU A 469 16.84 -35.75 22.67
CA GLU A 469 16.06 -34.55 22.93
C GLU A 469 16.71 -33.34 22.28
N ARG A 470 18.01 -33.12 22.48
CA ARG A 470 18.78 -32.05 21.81
C ARG A 470 18.81 -32.20 20.30
N LEU A 471 18.89 -33.43 19.78
CA LEU A 471 18.85 -33.70 18.35
C LEU A 471 17.46 -33.44 17.78
N ARG A 472 16.39 -33.88 18.46
CA ARG A 472 15.01 -33.56 18.10
C ARG A 472 14.74 -32.07 18.20
N ASP A 473 15.30 -31.38 19.18
CA ASP A 473 15.19 -29.93 19.33
C ASP A 473 15.94 -29.21 18.20
N HIS A 474 17.15 -29.64 17.88
CA HIS A 474 17.89 -29.11 16.73
C HIS A 474 17.17 -29.40 15.40
N GLN A 475 16.65 -30.62 15.24
CA GLN A 475 15.95 -31.07 14.03
C GLN A 475 14.56 -30.46 13.89
N SER A 476 13.76 -30.33 14.96
CA SER A 476 12.46 -29.65 14.91
C SER A 476 12.63 -28.16 14.58
N ARG A 477 13.76 -27.58 14.97
CA ARG A 477 14.16 -26.22 14.62
C ARG A 477 14.85 -26.11 13.25
N ARG A 478 15.08 -27.22 12.55
CA ARG A 478 15.75 -27.33 11.23
C ARG A 478 14.87 -27.94 10.12
N ALA A 479 13.89 -28.78 10.48
CA ALA A 479 13.04 -29.53 9.57
C ALA A 479 11.87 -28.65 9.14
N GLY A 480 12.13 -27.89 8.07
CA GLY A 480 11.24 -26.90 7.47
C GLY A 480 12.09 -25.73 7.02
N ALA A 481 12.57 -25.78 5.77
CA ALA A 481 13.47 -24.79 5.19
C ALA A 481 13.00 -23.35 5.45
N GLY A 482 13.71 -22.59 6.30
CA GLY A 482 13.57 -21.13 6.41
C GLY A 482 12.26 -20.59 7.00
N ASP A 483 11.20 -21.40 7.17
CA ASP A 483 9.94 -20.91 7.70
C ASP A 483 9.96 -20.88 9.23
N ILE A 484 10.07 -19.65 9.73
CA ILE A 484 9.53 -19.24 11.03
C ILE A 484 8.21 -20.00 11.25
N PRO A 485 8.00 -20.66 12.42
CA PRO A 485 6.75 -21.37 12.70
C PRO A 485 5.56 -20.51 12.25
N GLN A 486 4.65 -21.08 11.47
CA GLN A 486 3.68 -20.31 10.69
C GLN A 486 2.91 -19.27 11.54
N HIS A 487 2.61 -19.60 12.80
CA HIS A 487 2.01 -18.68 13.76
C HIS A 487 2.87 -17.45 14.13
N ILE A 488 4.20 -17.58 14.17
CA ILE A 488 5.14 -16.46 14.36
C ILE A 488 5.29 -15.68 13.05
N ALA A 489 5.32 -16.35 11.89
CA ALA A 489 5.41 -15.70 10.59
C ALA A 489 4.17 -14.83 10.30
N GLU A 490 2.98 -15.38 10.59
CA GLU A 490 1.70 -14.68 10.53
C GLU A 490 1.63 -13.57 11.58
N GLY A 491 2.15 -13.81 12.79
CA GLY A 491 2.21 -12.82 13.84
C GLY A 491 3.10 -11.61 13.51
N VAL A 492 4.25 -11.83 12.86
CA VAL A 492 5.15 -10.75 12.39
C VAL A 492 4.52 -9.96 11.22
N ARG A 493 3.71 -10.61 10.38
CA ARG A 493 2.96 -9.96 9.29
C ARG A 493 1.65 -9.30 9.75
N SER A 494 1.28 -9.46 11.02
CA SER A 494 0.03 -8.90 11.54
C SER A 494 0.04 -7.36 11.50
N PRO A 495 -1.08 -6.72 11.11
CA PRO A 495 -1.21 -5.27 11.17
C PRO A 495 -1.18 -4.73 12.62
N SER A 496 -1.45 -5.58 13.61
CA SER A 496 -1.40 -5.22 15.03
C SER A 496 0.03 -5.18 15.59
N ALA A 497 0.44 -4.02 16.13
CA ALA A 497 1.74 -3.86 16.78
C ALA A 497 1.94 -4.80 17.98
N ARG A 498 0.86 -5.10 18.72
CA ARG A 498 0.88 -6.01 19.86
C ARG A 498 1.15 -7.45 19.42
N VAL A 499 0.48 -7.90 18.36
CA VAL A 499 0.69 -9.25 17.80
C VAL A 499 2.10 -9.40 17.24
N ARG A 500 2.65 -8.35 16.61
CA ARG A 500 4.06 -8.34 16.19
C ARG A 500 5.03 -8.42 17.36
N ALA A 501 4.77 -7.68 18.45
CA ALA A 501 5.60 -7.72 19.65
C ALA A 501 5.55 -9.10 20.34
N ASP A 502 4.36 -9.71 20.43
CA ASP A 502 4.18 -11.05 21.00
C ASP A 502 4.84 -12.12 20.13
N ALA A 503 4.74 -12.01 18.80
CA ALA A 503 5.46 -12.88 17.87
C ALA A 503 6.97 -12.71 17.98
N TYR A 504 7.46 -11.47 18.14
CA TYR A 504 8.89 -11.19 18.38
C TYR A 504 9.36 -11.75 19.74
N HIS A 505 8.54 -11.67 20.79
CA HIS A 505 8.86 -12.26 22.10
C HIS A 505 8.83 -13.79 22.09
N ALA A 506 7.84 -14.40 21.43
CA ALA A 506 7.76 -15.84 21.23
C ALA A 506 8.97 -16.35 20.44
N PHE A 507 9.34 -15.61 19.39
CA PHE A 507 10.56 -15.81 18.62
C PHE A 507 11.79 -15.68 19.52
N MET A 508 12.01 -14.57 20.22
CA MET A 508 13.19 -14.40 21.08
C MET A 508 13.30 -15.49 22.15
N ARG A 509 12.19 -15.95 22.75
CA ARG A 509 12.18 -17.08 23.70
C ARG A 509 12.61 -18.41 23.04
N GLN A 510 12.19 -18.66 21.81
CA GLN A 510 12.62 -19.84 21.05
C GLN A 510 14.13 -19.83 20.78
N PHE A 511 14.75 -18.65 20.69
CA PHE A 511 16.16 -18.48 20.35
C PHE A 511 17.08 -18.34 21.58
N THR A 512 16.60 -17.81 22.70
CA THR A 512 17.37 -17.71 23.96
C THR A 512 17.23 -18.94 24.86
N GLY A 513 16.25 -19.81 24.61
CA GLY A 513 15.92 -20.96 25.45
C GLY A 513 16.95 -22.10 25.50
N LEU A 514 18.07 -22.01 24.76
CA LEU A 514 19.15 -23.02 24.85
C LEU A 514 19.99 -22.90 26.13
N ASP A 515 19.86 -21.81 26.90
CA ASP A 515 20.64 -21.58 28.13
C ASP A 515 19.94 -22.05 29.43
N ARG A 516 18.83 -22.78 29.31
CA ARG A 516 18.15 -23.36 30.50
C ARG A 516 18.98 -24.40 31.23
N GLY A 517 20.05 -24.93 30.61
CA GLY A 517 20.96 -25.85 31.28
C GLY A 517 21.84 -25.21 32.36
N GLY A 518 22.09 -23.89 32.32
CA GLY A 518 22.97 -23.22 33.29
C GLY A 518 22.28 -22.81 34.59
N LYS A 519 20.97 -22.55 34.56
CA LYS A 519 20.24 -22.00 35.72
C LYS A 519 19.96 -23.06 36.78
N ASP A 520 19.69 -24.29 36.38
CA ASP A 520 19.45 -25.41 37.29
C ASP A 520 20.73 -25.90 38.00
N ASP A 521 21.91 -25.60 37.46
CA ASP A 521 23.19 -25.91 38.11
C ASP A 521 23.62 -24.78 39.08
N ALA A 522 23.37 -23.51 38.74
CA ALA A 522 23.63 -22.37 39.63
C ALA A 522 22.72 -22.38 40.90
N ASP A 523 21.44 -22.75 40.75
CA ASP A 523 20.53 -22.88 41.90
C ASP A 523 20.85 -24.13 42.74
N ARG A 524 21.49 -25.16 42.16
CA ARG A 524 21.97 -26.33 42.90
C ARG A 524 23.29 -26.10 43.63
N GLU A 525 24.17 -25.23 43.13
CA GLU A 525 25.38 -24.82 43.85
C GLU A 525 25.07 -23.86 45.01
N ASN A 526 24.15 -22.92 44.83
CA ASN A 526 23.72 -22.01 45.91
C ASN A 526 22.88 -22.71 47.00
N GLY A 527 22.25 -23.84 46.72
CA GLY A 527 21.50 -24.64 47.70
C GLY A 527 22.34 -25.53 48.63
N ARG A 528 23.68 -25.60 48.45
CA ARG A 528 24.58 -26.42 49.27
C ARG A 528 25.42 -25.62 50.28
N GLY A 529 25.19 -24.32 50.37
CA GLY A 529 25.82 -23.42 51.34
C GLY A 529 24.91 -22.99 52.47
N ARG A 530 24.11 -23.90 53.05
CA ARG A 530 23.41 -23.72 54.33
C ARG A 530 23.36 -25.02 55.11
#